data_AF-A0A0A1V7C4-F1
#
_entry.id   AF-A0A0A1V7C4-F1
#
_cell.length_a   1.000
_cell.length_b   1.000
_cell.length_c   1.000
_cell.angle_alpha   90.00
_cell.angle_beta   90.00
_cell.angle_gamma   90.00
#
_symmetry.space_group_name_H-M   'P 1'
#
loop_
_entity.id
_entity.type
_entity.pdbx_description
1 polymer ?
#
loop_
_entity_poly.entity_id
_entity_poly.type
_entity_poly.pdbx_seq_one_letter_code
_entity_poly.pdbx_strand_id
1 'polypeptide(L)'
;MHISSDALNLELVRLPEVVSNPVIGALRMKFWHESIDKTFAGMPPREPICILLHQALQGLEARAGSPTKKSIKFWVSRLVKTREKYMDGRPYPSLAALEDYAENTYSTMMYTTLASMPLRSMHVDHLASHIGKACGIIAVLRGIPVLAAPGRPVKTPTGADAPPTREPSLLLPLDIMAEEGVKEEEVFRQGPNAPGLQDAVFKVATRANDHLITAREMLKRLKAGEDPGHEFEHEGEAEHIYLGENDTNKEIRQSFGVLLEAVPASHYLENLEKVNFDPFAVKSGGWRLPWRIWQSLSSERL
;
A
#
# COMPACT_ATOMS: atom_id res chain seq x y z
N MET A 1 11.70 6.20 11.33
CA MET A 1 10.74 6.69 10.33
C MET A 1 9.81 5.56 9.91
N HIS A 2 10.32 4.48 9.32
CA HIS A 2 9.51 3.31 8.92
C HIS A 2 8.49 2.85 9.98
N ILE A 3 8.95 2.55 11.21
CA ILE A 3 8.08 2.07 12.31
C ILE A 3 6.93 3.05 12.62
N SER A 4 7.20 4.36 12.70
CA SER A 4 6.16 5.36 12.99
C SER A 4 5.17 5.50 11.83
N SER A 5 5.65 5.43 10.58
CA SER A 5 4.80 5.50 9.40
C SER A 5 3.90 4.27 9.27
N ASP A 6 4.41 3.09 9.56
CA ASP A 6 3.62 1.84 9.55
C ASP A 6 2.58 1.83 10.66
N ALA A 7 2.94 2.29 11.86
CA ALA A 7 1.99 2.41 12.97
C ALA A 7 0.84 3.37 12.62
N LEU A 8 1.16 4.53 12.04
CA LEU A 8 0.14 5.46 11.55
C LEU A 8 -0.74 4.81 10.48
N ASN A 9 -0.15 4.17 9.48
CA ASN A 9 -0.91 3.50 8.43
C ASN A 9 -1.84 2.41 9.00
N LEU A 10 -1.36 1.62 9.96
CA LEU A 10 -2.15 0.59 10.62
C LEU A 10 -3.34 1.16 11.37
N GLU A 11 -3.16 2.26 12.11
CA GLU A 11 -4.26 2.96 12.77
C GLU A 11 -5.29 3.46 11.75
N LEU A 12 -4.84 4.14 10.69
CA LEU A 12 -5.72 4.69 9.66
C LEU A 12 -6.50 3.60 8.90
N VAL A 13 -5.85 2.49 8.56
CA VAL A 13 -6.48 1.35 7.86
C VAL A 13 -7.61 0.72 8.69
N ARG A 14 -7.46 0.70 10.01
CA ARG A 14 -8.45 0.09 10.92
C ARG A 14 -9.64 0.99 11.22
N LEU A 15 -9.54 2.29 10.97
CA LEU A 15 -10.60 3.24 11.32
C LEU A 15 -11.98 2.89 10.75
N PRO A 16 -12.12 2.48 9.47
CA PRO A 16 -13.41 2.08 8.92
C PRO A 16 -14.02 0.86 9.62
N GLU A 17 -13.20 -0.04 10.17
CA GLU A 17 -13.67 -1.25 10.84
C GLU A 17 -14.11 -1.00 12.29
N VAL A 18 -13.50 0.00 12.95
CA VAL A 18 -13.74 0.28 14.37
C VAL A 18 -14.70 1.45 14.62
N VAL A 19 -15.08 2.20 13.57
CA VAL A 19 -15.99 3.35 13.68
C VAL A 19 -17.16 3.23 12.72
N SER A 20 -18.31 2.83 13.25
CA SER A 20 -19.56 2.70 12.49
C SER A 20 -20.30 4.04 12.31
N ASN A 21 -20.01 5.05 13.15
CA ASN A 21 -20.67 6.35 13.10
C ASN A 21 -19.85 7.34 12.25
N PRO A 22 -20.38 7.85 11.12
CA PRO A 22 -19.64 8.74 10.22
C PRO A 22 -19.14 10.02 10.89
N VAL A 23 -19.90 10.59 11.84
CA VAL A 23 -19.50 11.80 12.58
C VAL A 23 -18.29 11.51 13.47
N ILE A 24 -18.30 10.37 14.16
CA ILE A 24 -17.14 9.93 14.97
C ILE A 24 -15.93 9.66 14.06
N GLY A 25 -16.16 9.07 12.87
CA GLY A 25 -15.10 8.82 11.88
C GLY A 25 -14.44 10.12 11.44
N ALA A 26 -15.24 11.12 11.06
CA ALA A 26 -14.76 12.45 10.68
C ALA A 26 -13.99 13.14 11.81
N LEU A 27 -14.46 13.04 13.06
CA LEU A 27 -13.75 13.59 14.22
C LEU A 27 -12.38 12.92 14.43
N ARG A 28 -12.28 11.59 14.25
CA ARG A 28 -11.01 10.87 14.33
C ARG A 28 -10.05 11.25 13.21
N MET A 29 -10.54 11.40 11.97
CA MET A 29 -9.71 11.87 10.86
C MET A 29 -9.21 13.30 11.09
N LYS A 30 -10.08 14.20 11.57
CA LYS A 30 -9.69 15.55 11.97
C LYS A 30 -8.61 15.53 13.07
N PHE A 31 -8.77 14.68 14.09
CA PHE A 31 -7.75 14.50 15.12
C PHE A 31 -6.40 14.09 14.50
N TRP A 32 -6.38 13.15 13.57
CA TRP A 32 -5.15 12.71 12.92
C TRP A 32 -4.51 13.81 12.07
N HIS A 33 -5.28 14.54 11.26
CA HIS A 33 -4.78 15.70 10.51
C HIS A 33 -4.10 16.72 11.43
N GLU A 34 -4.80 17.17 12.48
CA GLU A 34 -4.26 18.15 13.43
C GLU A 34 -3.03 17.62 14.19
N SER A 35 -3.05 16.34 14.58
CA SER A 35 -1.97 15.71 15.33
C SER A 35 -0.70 15.58 14.49
N ILE A 36 -0.83 15.23 13.21
CA ILE A 36 0.27 15.21 12.26
C ILE A 36 0.81 16.64 12.04
N ASP A 37 -0.06 17.62 11.80
CA ASP A 37 0.38 19.01 11.62
C ASP A 37 1.16 19.55 12.83
N LYS A 38 0.63 19.34 14.04
CA LYS A 38 1.31 19.72 15.30
C LYS A 38 2.65 19.00 15.47
N THR A 39 2.72 17.71 15.11
CA THR A 39 3.95 16.91 15.15
C THR A 39 5.04 17.48 14.25
N PHE A 40 4.69 17.83 13.00
CA PHE A 40 5.62 18.46 12.06
C PHE A 40 5.99 19.90 12.45
N ALA A 41 5.10 20.62 13.15
CA ALA A 41 5.38 21.92 13.75
C ALA A 41 6.28 21.85 15.00
N GLY A 42 6.64 20.64 15.46
CA GLY A 42 7.52 20.44 16.62
C GLY A 42 6.80 20.38 17.97
N MET A 43 5.48 20.25 17.95
CA MET A 43 4.61 20.19 19.14
C MET A 43 3.78 18.89 19.13
N PRO A 44 4.40 17.70 19.14
CA PRO A 44 3.63 16.45 19.06
C PRO A 44 2.65 16.34 20.24
N PRO A 45 1.38 15.97 20.01
CA PRO A 45 0.47 15.62 21.10
C PRO A 45 0.99 14.39 21.87
N ARG A 46 0.40 14.11 23.04
CA ARG A 46 0.70 12.92 23.87
C ARG A 46 0.12 11.63 23.30
N GLU A 47 0.28 11.44 22.00
CA GLU A 47 -0.10 10.27 21.23
C GLU A 47 1.19 9.50 20.85
N PRO A 48 1.35 8.22 21.22
CA PRO A 48 2.60 7.48 20.99
C PRO A 48 3.14 7.54 19.56
N ILE A 49 2.27 7.45 18.56
CA ILE A 49 2.66 7.53 17.14
C ILE A 49 3.26 8.90 16.82
N CYS A 50 2.63 9.98 17.30
CA CYS A 50 3.12 11.34 17.11
C CYS A 50 4.45 11.59 17.83
N ILE A 51 4.62 11.05 19.03
CA ILE A 51 5.89 11.15 19.79
C ILE A 51 7.01 10.44 19.02
N LEU A 52 6.78 9.21 18.57
CA LEU A 52 7.76 8.44 17.83
C LEU A 52 8.10 9.09 16.48
N LEU A 53 7.09 9.58 15.76
CA LEU A 53 7.28 10.31 14.51
C LEU A 53 8.12 11.58 14.75
N HIS A 54 7.81 12.35 15.79
CA HIS A 54 8.59 13.54 16.13
C HIS A 54 10.06 13.22 16.42
N GLN A 55 10.33 12.19 17.22
CA GLN A 55 11.70 11.74 17.50
C GLN A 55 12.42 11.30 16.22
N ALA A 56 11.73 10.57 15.33
CA ALA A 56 12.29 10.17 14.05
C ALA A 56 12.61 11.38 13.15
N LEU A 57 11.75 12.41 13.14
CA LEU A 57 11.96 13.65 12.40
C LEU A 57 13.14 14.45 12.96
N GLN A 58 13.27 14.58 14.28
CA GLN A 58 14.41 15.26 14.92
C GLN A 58 15.73 14.57 14.57
N GLY A 59 15.77 13.24 14.69
CA GLY A 59 16.97 12.48 14.32
C GLY A 59 17.32 12.61 12.84
N LEU A 60 16.33 12.69 11.96
CA LEU A 60 16.54 12.88 10.54
C LEU A 60 17.03 14.30 10.20
N GLU A 61 16.41 15.33 10.79
CA GLU A 61 16.80 16.73 10.60
C GLU A 61 18.25 16.95 11.03
N ALA A 62 18.68 16.33 12.13
CA ALA A 62 20.08 16.37 12.59
C ALA A 62 21.08 15.71 11.62
N ARG A 63 20.66 14.73 10.81
CA ARG A 63 21.54 14.00 9.88
C ARG A 63 21.50 14.50 8.44
N ALA A 64 20.33 14.96 7.98
CA ALA A 64 20.04 15.23 6.56
C ALA A 64 19.44 16.62 6.29
N GLY A 65 19.15 17.41 7.33
CA GLY A 65 18.61 18.76 7.20
C GLY A 65 17.09 18.84 7.01
N SER A 66 16.60 20.08 6.92
CA SER A 66 15.18 20.42 6.94
C SER A 66 14.37 20.11 5.65
N PRO A 67 14.92 20.14 4.41
CA PRO A 67 14.15 19.83 3.20
C PRO A 67 13.44 18.46 3.24
N THR A 68 14.10 17.48 3.86
CA THR A 68 13.60 16.12 4.02
C THR A 68 12.31 16.04 4.84
N LYS A 69 12.18 16.90 5.85
CA LYS A 69 10.98 16.99 6.70
C LYS A 69 9.75 17.44 5.91
N LYS A 70 9.92 18.32 4.91
CA LYS A 70 8.81 18.80 4.06
C LYS A 70 8.28 17.70 3.15
N SER A 71 9.16 16.96 2.48
CA SER A 71 8.79 15.83 1.63
C SER A 71 8.06 14.74 2.44
N ILE A 72 8.56 14.40 3.63
CA ILE A 72 7.89 13.43 4.51
C ILE A 72 6.53 13.95 4.97
N LYS A 73 6.41 15.24 5.31
CA LYS A 73 5.10 15.83 5.64
C LYS A 73 4.12 15.67 4.50
N PHE A 74 4.53 16.01 3.28
CA PHE A 74 3.70 15.89 2.09
C PHE A 74 3.16 14.47 1.91
N TRP A 75 4.04 13.46 1.94
CA TRP A 75 3.65 12.06 1.76
C TRP A 75 2.74 11.57 2.90
N VAL A 76 3.07 11.87 4.16
CA VAL A 76 2.22 11.49 5.30
C VAL A 76 0.84 12.15 5.23
N SER A 77 0.77 13.45 4.89
CA SER A 77 -0.50 14.16 4.72
C SER A 77 -1.31 13.60 3.54
N ARG A 78 -0.65 13.24 2.43
CA ARG A 78 -1.30 12.58 1.29
C ARG A 78 -1.92 11.24 1.71
N LEU A 79 -1.20 10.41 2.46
CA LEU A 79 -1.72 9.15 2.99
C LEU A 79 -2.97 9.36 3.86
N VAL A 80 -2.91 10.29 4.84
CA VAL A 80 -4.05 10.58 5.73
C VAL A 80 -5.28 11.04 4.92
N LYS A 81 -5.08 11.97 3.97
CA LYS A 81 -6.16 12.47 3.11
C LYS A 81 -6.77 11.38 2.23
N THR A 82 -5.94 10.49 1.69
CA THR A 82 -6.42 9.36 0.87
C THR A 82 -7.20 8.36 1.70
N ARG A 83 -6.75 8.02 2.91
CA ARG A 83 -7.50 7.15 3.83
C ARG A 83 -8.83 7.78 4.22
N GLU A 84 -8.88 9.08 4.47
CA GLU A 84 -10.12 9.83 4.73
C GLU A 84 -11.12 9.69 3.58
N LYS A 85 -10.66 9.85 2.33
CA LYS A 85 -11.49 9.74 1.13
C LYS A 85 -12.17 8.37 1.00
N TYR A 86 -11.60 7.30 1.54
CA TYR A 86 -12.12 5.93 1.45
C TYR A 86 -12.66 5.41 2.80
N MET A 87 -12.90 6.29 3.78
CA MET A 87 -13.44 5.92 5.09
C MET A 87 -14.85 5.29 5.03
N ASP A 88 -15.60 5.55 3.96
CA ASP A 88 -16.95 5.03 3.72
C ASP A 88 -16.96 3.60 3.15
N GLY A 89 -15.78 3.03 2.87
CA GLY A 89 -15.66 1.66 2.36
C GLY A 89 -16.19 1.47 0.94
N ARG A 90 -16.34 2.55 0.16
CA ARG A 90 -16.85 2.45 -1.22
C ARG A 90 -15.92 1.63 -2.13
N PRO A 91 -16.47 0.82 -3.06
CA PRO A 91 -15.68 0.15 -4.09
C PRO A 91 -14.97 1.13 -5.02
N TYR A 92 -13.97 0.65 -5.76
CA TYR A 92 -13.26 1.44 -6.76
C TYR A 92 -14.07 1.50 -8.07
N PRO A 93 -14.32 2.69 -8.64
CA PRO A 93 -15.07 2.80 -9.89
C PRO A 93 -14.40 2.11 -11.09
N SER A 94 -13.07 2.04 -11.09
CA SER A 94 -12.29 1.42 -12.16
C SER A 94 -10.98 0.83 -11.66
N LEU A 95 -10.33 0.00 -12.50
CA LEU A 95 -8.99 -0.50 -12.21
C LEU A 95 -7.98 0.65 -12.03
N ALA A 96 -8.08 1.69 -12.85
CA ALA A 96 -7.27 2.90 -12.71
C ALA A 96 -7.50 3.63 -11.38
N ALA A 97 -8.74 3.64 -10.85
CA ALA A 97 -9.01 4.23 -9.53
C ALA A 97 -8.41 3.41 -8.39
N LEU A 98 -8.34 2.08 -8.54
CA LEU A 98 -7.61 1.21 -7.61
C LEU A 98 -6.08 1.47 -7.68
N GLU A 99 -5.53 1.66 -8.88
CA GLU A 99 -4.12 2.04 -9.04
C GLU A 99 -3.80 3.39 -8.41
N ASP A 100 -4.64 4.41 -8.63
CA ASP A 100 -4.50 5.73 -7.99
C ASP A 100 -4.56 5.61 -6.46
N TYR A 101 -5.46 4.79 -5.94
CA TYR A 101 -5.51 4.51 -4.51
C TYR A 101 -4.22 3.84 -4.00
N ALA A 102 -3.71 2.84 -4.72
CA ALA A 102 -2.49 2.14 -4.37
C ALA A 102 -1.25 3.07 -4.39
N GLU A 103 -1.18 3.97 -5.37
CA GLU A 103 -0.15 5.02 -5.45
C GLU A 103 -0.19 5.97 -4.25
N ASN A 104 -1.38 6.45 -3.92
CA ASN A 104 -1.58 7.39 -2.83
C ASN A 104 -1.58 6.76 -1.42
N THR A 105 -1.38 5.43 -1.32
CA THR A 105 -1.26 4.72 -0.04
C THR A 105 0.04 3.91 0.08
N TYR A 106 0.20 2.86 -0.71
CA TYR A 106 1.36 1.95 -0.63
C TYR A 106 2.62 2.58 -1.22
N SER A 107 2.57 3.19 -2.41
CA SER A 107 3.73 3.90 -2.96
C SER A 107 4.12 5.08 -2.08
N THR A 108 3.13 5.81 -1.55
CA THR A 108 3.34 6.92 -0.60
C THR A 108 4.08 6.50 0.67
N MET A 109 3.86 5.28 1.18
CA MET A 109 4.65 4.74 2.30
C MET A 109 6.11 4.47 1.90
N MET A 110 6.34 3.94 0.70
CA MET A 110 7.67 3.74 0.15
C MET A 110 8.39 5.07 -0.04
N TYR A 111 7.74 6.09 -0.63
CA TYR A 111 8.29 7.45 -0.76
C TYR A 111 8.60 8.09 0.58
N THR A 112 7.76 7.89 1.60
CA THR A 112 8.04 8.37 2.96
C THR A 112 9.32 7.75 3.51
N THR A 113 9.54 6.46 3.25
CA THR A 113 10.75 5.75 3.67
C THR A 113 11.98 6.21 2.88
N LEU A 114 11.87 6.31 1.56
CA LEU A 114 12.93 6.83 0.67
C LEU A 114 13.31 8.26 1.03
N ALA A 115 12.32 9.13 1.26
CA ALA A 115 12.54 10.48 1.72
C ALA A 115 13.29 10.51 3.06
N SER A 116 13.20 9.49 3.91
CA SER A 116 13.98 9.44 5.15
C SER A 116 15.46 9.07 4.98
N MET A 117 15.87 8.72 3.76
CA MET A 117 17.23 8.42 3.37
C MET A 117 17.87 9.67 2.73
N PRO A 118 19.21 9.84 2.80
CA PRO A 118 19.90 10.90 2.08
C PRO A 118 20.04 10.54 0.58
N LEU A 119 18.91 10.20 -0.05
CA LEU A 119 18.81 9.71 -1.41
C LEU A 119 17.77 10.56 -2.17
N ARG A 120 18.12 10.96 -3.39
CA ARG A 120 17.20 11.65 -4.31
C ARG A 120 17.41 11.08 -5.70
N SER A 121 16.53 10.17 -6.09
CA SER A 121 16.66 9.43 -7.33
C SER A 121 15.29 9.21 -7.95
N MET A 122 15.05 9.88 -9.07
CA MET A 122 13.83 9.70 -9.87
C MET A 122 13.63 8.24 -10.25
N HIS A 123 14.71 7.53 -10.55
CA HIS A 123 14.67 6.11 -10.89
C HIS A 123 14.17 5.24 -9.73
N VAL A 124 14.65 5.50 -8.51
CA VAL A 124 14.20 4.77 -7.32
C VAL A 124 12.76 5.14 -6.96
N ASP A 125 12.37 6.41 -7.15
CA ASP A 125 10.99 6.86 -6.96
C ASP A 125 10.04 6.12 -7.94
N HIS A 126 10.39 6.00 -9.22
CA HIS A 126 9.60 5.22 -10.19
C HIS A 126 9.51 3.73 -9.82
N LEU A 127 10.63 3.11 -9.42
CA LEU A 127 10.62 1.72 -8.95
C LEU A 127 9.67 1.56 -7.75
N ALA A 128 9.69 2.49 -6.81
CA ALA A 128 8.79 2.51 -5.67
C ALA A 128 7.33 2.73 -6.07
N SER A 129 7.04 3.54 -7.10
CA SER A 129 5.67 3.70 -7.64
C SER A 129 5.11 2.38 -8.13
N HIS A 130 5.83 1.67 -9.01
CA HIS A 130 5.35 0.41 -9.57
C HIS A 130 5.18 -0.66 -8.48
N ILE A 131 6.17 -0.81 -7.59
CA ILE A 131 6.10 -1.80 -6.50
C ILE A 131 4.96 -1.45 -5.55
N GLY A 132 4.81 -0.18 -5.16
CA GLY A 132 3.75 0.29 -4.28
C GLY A 132 2.35 0.07 -4.88
N LYS A 133 2.16 0.40 -6.16
CA LYS A 133 0.91 0.11 -6.89
C LYS A 133 0.58 -1.39 -6.87
N ALA A 134 1.56 -2.24 -7.19
CA ALA A 134 1.39 -3.69 -7.13
C ALA A 134 1.00 -4.18 -5.72
N CYS A 135 1.70 -3.72 -4.68
CA CYS A 135 1.42 -4.06 -3.29
C CYS A 135 0.00 -3.64 -2.87
N GLY A 136 -0.47 -2.46 -3.29
CA GLY A 136 -1.81 -1.98 -2.96
C GLY A 136 -2.92 -2.76 -3.66
N ILE A 137 -2.75 -3.10 -4.94
CA ILE A 137 -3.67 -3.97 -5.67
C ILE A 137 -3.73 -5.36 -4.99
N ILE A 138 -2.57 -5.93 -4.66
CA ILE A 138 -2.48 -7.23 -3.98
C ILE A 138 -3.14 -7.20 -2.60
N ALA A 139 -3.03 -6.10 -1.86
CA ALA A 139 -3.69 -5.96 -0.57
C ALA A 139 -5.22 -6.04 -0.70
N VAL A 140 -5.79 -5.45 -1.76
CA VAL A 140 -7.22 -5.56 -2.07
C VAL A 140 -7.59 -7.01 -2.39
N LEU A 141 -6.82 -7.70 -3.25
CA LEU A 141 -7.06 -9.11 -3.58
C LEU A 141 -6.97 -10.02 -2.35
N ARG A 142 -5.98 -9.81 -1.50
CA ARG A 142 -5.79 -10.54 -0.24
C ARG A 142 -6.88 -10.26 0.77
N GLY A 143 -7.50 -9.08 0.70
CA GLY A 143 -8.61 -8.66 1.55
C GLY A 143 -9.92 -9.38 1.24
N ILE A 144 -10.13 -9.90 0.01
CA ILE A 144 -11.41 -10.45 -0.44
C ILE A 144 -11.99 -11.47 0.56
N PRO A 145 -11.27 -12.51 1.02
CA PRO A 145 -11.86 -13.52 1.90
C PRO A 145 -12.24 -12.97 3.27
N VAL A 146 -11.53 -11.94 3.74
CA VAL A 146 -11.77 -11.30 5.04
C VAL A 146 -12.93 -10.32 4.96
N LEU A 147 -12.99 -9.54 3.88
CA LEU A 147 -13.99 -8.51 3.67
C LEU A 147 -15.34 -9.06 3.19
N ALA A 148 -15.35 -10.13 2.41
CA ALA A 148 -16.58 -10.81 1.99
C ALA A 148 -17.19 -11.69 3.09
N ALA A 149 -16.41 -12.09 4.10
CA ALA A 149 -16.90 -12.93 5.18
C ALA A 149 -17.96 -12.19 6.03
N PRO A 150 -19.03 -12.87 6.47
CA PRO A 150 -20.01 -12.30 7.38
C PRO A 150 -19.35 -11.81 8.67
N GLY A 151 -19.76 -10.63 9.15
CA GLY A 151 -19.34 -10.14 10.46
C GLY A 151 -19.67 -11.16 11.55
N ARG A 152 -18.68 -11.51 12.38
CA ARG A 152 -18.90 -12.44 13.49
C ARG A 152 -19.60 -11.71 14.64
N PRO A 153 -20.61 -12.30 15.28
CA PRO A 153 -21.17 -11.77 16.52
C PRO A 153 -20.07 -11.64 17.58
N VAL A 154 -20.03 -10.52 18.27
CA VAL A 154 -19.09 -10.31 19.38
C VAL A 154 -19.80 -10.65 20.68
N LYS A 155 -19.25 -11.59 21.46
CA LYS A 155 -19.79 -11.86 22.79
C LYS A 155 -19.47 -10.71 23.73
N THR A 156 -20.50 -10.09 24.26
CA THR A 156 -20.38 -9.07 25.31
C THR A 156 -19.93 -9.72 26.64
N PRO A 157 -19.38 -8.95 27.60
CA PRO A 157 -19.05 -9.45 28.94
C PRO A 157 -20.23 -10.09 29.68
N THR A 158 -21.47 -9.75 29.30
CA THR A 158 -22.71 -10.32 29.83
C THR A 158 -23.14 -11.62 29.14
N GLY A 159 -22.38 -12.09 28.14
CA GLY A 159 -22.65 -13.32 27.39
C GLY A 159 -23.65 -13.16 26.24
N ALA A 160 -24.22 -11.97 26.04
CA ALA A 160 -25.11 -11.68 24.91
C ALA A 160 -24.31 -11.43 23.63
N ASP A 161 -24.88 -11.81 22.48
CA ASP A 161 -24.31 -11.49 21.18
C ASP A 161 -24.57 -10.02 20.85
N ALA A 162 -23.50 -9.24 20.70
CA ALA A 162 -23.60 -7.92 20.08
C ALA A 162 -23.76 -8.09 18.57
N PRO A 163 -24.58 -7.24 17.92
CA PRO A 163 -24.71 -7.24 16.48
C PRO A 163 -23.33 -7.04 15.82
N PRO A 164 -23.09 -7.68 14.66
CA PRO A 164 -21.85 -7.49 13.91
C PRO A 164 -21.66 -6.01 13.59
N THR A 165 -20.43 -5.52 13.80
CA THR A 165 -20.09 -4.10 13.66
C THR A 165 -19.75 -3.70 12.23
N ARG A 166 -19.67 -4.67 11.31
CA ARG A 166 -19.23 -4.49 9.93
C ARG A 166 -20.10 -5.31 8.98
N GLU A 167 -20.56 -4.65 7.92
CA GLU A 167 -21.20 -5.31 6.78
C GLU A 167 -20.13 -5.94 5.85
N PRO A 168 -20.43 -7.06 5.19
CA PRO A 168 -19.56 -7.59 4.13
C PRO A 168 -19.30 -6.54 3.05
N SER A 169 -18.10 -6.55 2.49
CA SER A 169 -17.72 -5.64 1.41
C SER A 169 -16.84 -6.34 0.38
N LEU A 170 -16.95 -5.90 -0.87
CA LEU A 170 -16.12 -6.36 -1.98
C LEU A 170 -15.47 -5.13 -2.62
N LEU A 171 -14.15 -5.02 -2.50
CA LEU A 171 -13.39 -3.86 -2.98
C LEU A 171 -12.75 -4.11 -4.36
N LEU A 172 -13.33 -4.99 -5.17
CA LEU A 172 -12.89 -5.15 -6.56
C LEU A 172 -13.32 -3.93 -7.40
N PRO A 173 -12.59 -3.59 -8.47
CA PRO A 173 -13.01 -2.57 -9.40
C PRO A 173 -14.36 -2.88 -10.04
N LEU A 174 -15.26 -1.89 -10.05
CA LEU A 174 -16.63 -2.05 -10.54
C LEU A 174 -16.69 -2.32 -12.06
N ASP A 175 -15.77 -1.74 -12.83
CA ASP A 175 -15.63 -2.01 -14.27
C ASP A 175 -15.28 -3.48 -14.54
N ILE A 176 -14.31 -4.03 -13.81
CA ILE A 176 -13.91 -5.44 -13.94
C ILE A 176 -15.02 -6.37 -13.45
N MET A 177 -15.69 -6.04 -12.35
CA MET A 177 -16.84 -6.82 -11.87
C MET A 177 -17.97 -6.86 -12.90
N ALA A 178 -18.28 -5.72 -13.52
CA ALA A 178 -19.31 -5.64 -14.55
C ALA A 178 -18.92 -6.43 -15.80
N GLU A 179 -17.65 -6.36 -16.22
CA GLU A 179 -17.12 -7.08 -17.38
C GLU A 179 -17.20 -8.60 -17.20
N GLU A 180 -16.84 -9.10 -16.01
CA GLU A 180 -16.84 -10.53 -15.68
C GLU A 180 -18.19 -11.04 -15.12
N GLY A 181 -19.19 -10.17 -15.01
CA GLY A 181 -20.52 -10.54 -14.51
C GLY A 181 -20.59 -10.86 -13.01
N VAL A 182 -19.64 -10.36 -12.23
CA VAL A 182 -19.57 -10.59 -10.78
C VAL A 182 -20.64 -9.78 -10.05
N LYS A 183 -21.43 -10.45 -9.20
CA LYS A 183 -22.38 -9.81 -8.28
C LYS A 183 -21.91 -9.94 -6.84
N GLU A 184 -21.86 -8.82 -6.13
CA GLU A 184 -21.42 -8.77 -4.71
C GLU A 184 -22.17 -9.78 -3.84
N GLU A 185 -23.50 -9.81 -3.94
CA GLU A 185 -24.34 -10.70 -3.14
C GLU A 185 -24.04 -12.19 -3.40
N GLU A 186 -23.67 -12.56 -4.63
CA GLU A 186 -23.28 -13.94 -4.96
C GLU A 186 -21.92 -14.28 -4.32
N VAL A 187 -20.98 -13.33 -4.30
CA VAL A 187 -19.69 -13.48 -3.60
C VAL A 187 -19.90 -13.64 -2.09
N PHE A 188 -20.77 -12.84 -1.48
CA PHE A 188 -21.04 -12.92 -0.03
C PHE A 188 -21.70 -14.25 0.37
N ARG A 189 -22.56 -14.82 -0.49
CA ARG A 189 -23.26 -16.08 -0.21
C ARG A 189 -22.47 -17.32 -0.58
N GLN A 190 -21.77 -17.28 -1.71
CA GLN A 190 -21.19 -18.48 -2.35
C GLN A 190 -19.66 -18.49 -2.26
N GLY A 191 -19.04 -17.37 -1.84
CA GLY A 191 -17.61 -17.21 -1.72
C GLY A 191 -16.90 -17.53 -3.03
N PRO A 192 -15.97 -18.49 -3.06
CA PRO A 192 -15.21 -18.84 -4.26
C PRO A 192 -16.07 -19.42 -5.40
N ASN A 193 -17.31 -19.82 -5.15
CA ASN A 193 -18.19 -20.38 -6.19
C ASN A 193 -19.00 -19.29 -6.93
N ALA A 194 -18.84 -18.02 -6.57
CA ALA A 194 -19.54 -16.93 -7.24
C ALA A 194 -19.09 -16.81 -8.72
N PRO A 195 -20.02 -16.79 -9.69
CA PRO A 195 -19.68 -16.68 -11.10
C PRO A 195 -18.81 -15.45 -11.42
N GLY A 196 -17.79 -15.65 -12.25
CA GLY A 196 -16.88 -14.59 -12.72
C GLY A 196 -15.85 -14.11 -11.70
N LEU A 197 -15.88 -14.57 -10.44
CA LEU A 197 -15.01 -14.02 -9.39
C LEU A 197 -13.52 -14.29 -9.67
N GLN A 198 -13.16 -15.52 -10.04
CA GLN A 198 -11.78 -15.88 -10.36
C GLN A 198 -11.27 -15.11 -11.58
N ASP A 199 -12.10 -14.92 -12.61
CA ASP A 199 -11.73 -14.17 -13.81
C ASP A 199 -11.53 -12.68 -13.51
N ALA A 200 -12.37 -12.10 -12.65
CA ALA A 200 -12.19 -10.73 -12.16
C ALA A 200 -10.91 -10.59 -11.33
N VAL A 201 -10.65 -11.54 -10.44
CA VAL A 201 -9.41 -11.59 -9.64
C VAL A 201 -8.19 -11.76 -10.54
N PHE A 202 -8.26 -12.59 -11.58
CA PHE A 202 -7.22 -12.78 -12.58
C PHE A 202 -6.87 -11.46 -13.28
N LYS A 203 -7.87 -10.71 -13.77
CA LYS A 203 -7.64 -9.41 -14.43
C LYS A 203 -6.97 -8.39 -13.50
N VAL A 204 -7.45 -8.27 -12.27
CA VAL A 204 -6.85 -7.35 -11.28
C VAL A 204 -5.44 -7.82 -10.88
N ALA A 205 -5.22 -9.12 -10.73
CA ALA A 205 -3.91 -9.70 -10.44
C ALA A 205 -2.90 -9.49 -11.59
N THR A 206 -3.38 -9.55 -12.84
CA THR A 206 -2.56 -9.29 -14.03
C THR A 206 -1.99 -7.88 -13.97
N ARG A 207 -2.81 -6.88 -13.65
CA ARG A 207 -2.35 -5.49 -13.51
C ARG A 207 -1.27 -5.31 -12.44
N ALA A 208 -1.42 -5.98 -11.29
CA ALA A 208 -0.38 -6.00 -10.26
C ALA A 208 0.91 -6.66 -10.74
N ASN A 209 0.80 -7.75 -11.50
CA ASN A 209 1.94 -8.45 -12.07
C ASN A 209 2.66 -7.58 -13.12
N ASP A 210 1.93 -6.85 -13.97
CA ASP A 210 2.50 -5.93 -14.96
C ASP A 210 3.39 -4.88 -14.28
N HIS A 211 2.92 -4.28 -13.18
CA HIS A 211 3.76 -3.36 -12.40
C HIS A 211 5.05 -4.02 -11.88
N LEU A 212 4.98 -5.26 -11.40
CA LEU A 212 6.17 -5.98 -10.92
C LEU A 212 7.13 -6.35 -12.05
N ILE A 213 6.61 -6.72 -13.23
CA ILE A 213 7.41 -6.95 -14.43
C ILE A 213 8.13 -5.65 -14.82
N THR A 214 7.39 -4.55 -14.93
CA THR A 214 7.96 -3.23 -15.24
C THR A 214 9.05 -2.83 -14.25
N ALA A 215 8.82 -3.01 -12.93
CA ALA A 215 9.83 -2.72 -11.92
C ALA A 215 11.09 -3.59 -12.05
N ARG A 216 10.95 -4.88 -12.38
CA ARG A 216 12.08 -5.80 -12.61
C ARG A 216 12.88 -5.42 -13.85
N GLU A 217 12.20 -5.12 -14.93
CA GLU A 217 12.83 -4.72 -16.19
C GLU A 217 13.56 -3.39 -16.03
N MET A 218 12.92 -2.41 -15.40
CA MET A 218 13.53 -1.12 -15.06
C MET A 218 14.77 -1.31 -14.18
N LEU A 219 14.68 -2.11 -13.12
CA LEU A 219 15.82 -2.39 -12.24
C LEU A 219 16.98 -3.06 -13.00
N LYS A 220 16.68 -4.00 -13.89
CA LYS A 220 17.68 -4.69 -14.72
C LYS A 220 18.42 -3.71 -15.64
N ARG A 221 17.68 -2.82 -16.33
CA ARG A 221 18.24 -1.80 -17.23
C ARG A 221 19.11 -0.79 -16.48
N LEU A 222 18.60 -0.26 -15.36
CA LEU A 222 19.35 0.68 -14.52
C LEU A 222 20.66 0.07 -13.98
N LYS A 223 20.64 -1.21 -13.60
CA LYS A 223 21.87 -1.93 -13.18
C LYS A 223 22.87 -2.12 -14.31
N ALA A 224 22.39 -2.25 -15.54
CA ALA A 224 23.23 -2.29 -16.74
C ALA A 224 23.76 -0.91 -17.18
N GLY A 225 23.33 0.17 -16.52
CA GLY A 225 23.67 1.55 -16.92
C GLY A 225 22.88 2.03 -18.14
N GLU A 226 21.77 1.36 -18.46
CA GLU A 226 20.89 1.71 -19.56
C GLU A 226 19.80 2.69 -19.10
N ASP A 227 19.22 3.42 -20.06
CA ASP A 227 18.00 4.21 -19.83
C ASP A 227 16.89 3.29 -19.29
N PRO A 228 16.08 3.71 -18.29
CA PRO A 228 15.02 2.89 -17.71
C PRO A 228 13.99 2.41 -18.74
N GLY A 229 13.86 3.11 -19.88
CA GLY A 229 12.96 2.89 -21.01
C GLY A 229 12.03 4.08 -21.23
N HIS A 230 11.35 4.13 -22.37
CA HIS A 230 10.45 5.23 -22.76
C HIS A 230 8.96 4.96 -22.50
N GLU A 231 8.58 3.82 -21.93
CA GLU A 231 7.17 3.53 -21.57
C GLU A 231 6.72 4.16 -20.23
N PHE A 232 7.58 4.94 -19.58
CA PHE A 232 7.32 5.55 -18.27
C PHE A 232 6.85 7.00 -18.40
N GLU A 233 6.17 7.33 -19.52
CA GLU A 233 5.62 8.66 -19.75
C GLU A 233 4.52 8.97 -18.73
N HIS A 234 4.84 9.92 -17.85
CA HIS A 234 3.92 10.48 -16.87
C HIS A 234 2.91 11.40 -17.54
N GLU A 235 1.65 10.97 -17.65
CA GLU A 235 0.53 11.89 -17.55
C GLU A 235 0.28 12.20 -16.06
N GLY A 236 1.00 13.19 -15.50
CA GLY A 236 0.50 13.95 -14.34
C GLY A 236 1.38 14.17 -13.11
N GLU A 237 2.61 13.66 -13.03
CA GLU A 237 3.43 13.83 -11.81
C GLU A 237 4.29 15.12 -11.85
N ALA A 238 3.77 16.18 -11.22
CA ALA A 238 4.53 17.38 -10.91
C ALA A 238 5.45 17.15 -9.68
N GLU A 239 6.72 17.56 -9.80
CA GLU A 239 7.75 17.74 -8.75
C GLU A 239 8.90 16.72 -8.60
N HIS A 240 9.35 16.05 -9.66
CA HIS A 240 10.60 15.26 -9.61
C HIS A 240 11.67 15.73 -10.63
N ILE A 241 12.22 16.94 -10.44
CA ILE A 241 13.43 17.38 -11.15
C ILE A 241 14.61 17.33 -10.19
N TYR A 242 15.47 16.33 -10.37
CA TYR A 242 16.74 16.22 -9.65
C TYR A 242 17.90 16.44 -10.63
N LEU A 243 18.69 17.50 -10.40
CA LEU A 243 19.91 17.79 -11.16
C LEU A 243 21.11 17.15 -10.44
N GLY A 244 21.77 16.19 -11.09
CA GLY A 244 23.06 15.64 -10.64
C GLY A 244 23.47 14.34 -11.34
N GLU A 245 24.75 14.19 -11.68
CA GLU A 245 25.36 12.91 -12.07
C GLU A 245 25.49 12.02 -10.83
N ASN A 246 24.45 11.28 -10.50
CA ASN A 246 24.48 10.32 -9.40
C ASN A 246 24.77 8.90 -9.90
N ASP A 247 25.52 8.14 -9.09
CA ASP A 247 25.76 6.71 -9.31
C ASP A 247 24.47 5.92 -9.03
N THR A 248 23.66 5.70 -10.09
CA THR A 248 22.40 4.93 -10.06
C THR A 248 22.54 3.59 -9.35
N ASN A 249 23.67 2.90 -9.51
CA ASN A 249 23.90 1.61 -8.85
C ASN A 249 24.09 1.77 -7.34
N LYS A 250 24.76 2.83 -6.88
CA LYS A 250 24.84 3.14 -5.45
C LYS A 250 23.48 3.53 -4.88
N GLU A 251 22.67 4.28 -5.62
CA GLU A 251 21.32 4.68 -5.22
C GLU A 251 20.39 3.47 -5.05
N ILE A 252 20.39 2.55 -6.01
CA ILE A 252 19.67 1.29 -5.94
C ILE A 252 20.11 0.47 -4.73
N ARG A 253 21.42 0.32 -4.51
CA ARG A 253 21.96 -0.42 -3.36
C ARG A 253 21.51 0.16 -2.03
N GLN A 254 21.53 1.48 -1.90
CA GLN A 254 21.12 2.17 -0.68
C GLN A 254 19.62 2.02 -0.41
N SER A 255 18.79 2.01 -1.46
CA SER A 255 17.33 1.93 -1.37
C SER A 255 16.76 0.52 -1.47
N PHE A 256 17.59 -0.49 -1.75
CA PHE A 256 17.11 -1.84 -2.10
C PHE A 256 16.20 -2.46 -1.03
N GLY A 257 16.44 -2.14 0.25
CA GLY A 257 15.58 -2.56 1.35
C GLY A 257 14.12 -2.11 1.21
N VAL A 258 13.86 -0.96 0.59
CA VAL A 258 12.49 -0.49 0.29
C VAL A 258 11.90 -1.28 -0.89
N LEU A 259 12.72 -1.58 -1.90
CA LEU A 259 12.28 -2.33 -3.09
C LEU A 259 11.96 -3.81 -2.79
N LEU A 260 12.42 -4.34 -1.65
CA LEU A 260 12.14 -5.72 -1.22
C LEU A 260 10.64 -6.04 -1.08
N GLU A 261 9.77 -5.03 -0.94
CA GLU A 261 8.30 -5.22 -0.92
C GLU A 261 7.76 -5.90 -2.19
N ALA A 262 8.50 -5.86 -3.31
CA ALA A 262 8.14 -6.61 -4.52
C ALA A 262 8.20 -8.14 -4.32
N VAL A 263 9.00 -8.64 -3.38
CA VAL A 263 9.19 -10.08 -3.14
C VAL A 263 7.94 -10.74 -2.52
N PRO A 264 7.39 -10.26 -1.38
CA PRO A 264 6.14 -10.80 -0.85
C PRO A 264 4.96 -10.58 -1.79
N ALA A 265 4.92 -9.46 -2.53
CA ALA A 265 3.93 -9.21 -3.56
C ALA A 265 3.94 -10.29 -4.65
N SER A 266 5.11 -10.55 -5.23
CA SER A 266 5.30 -11.60 -6.25
C SER A 266 4.97 -12.99 -5.71
N HIS A 267 5.40 -13.28 -4.48
CA HIS A 267 5.11 -14.56 -3.84
C HIS A 267 3.61 -14.79 -3.64
N TYR A 268 2.85 -13.74 -3.32
CA TYR A 268 1.40 -13.82 -3.22
C TYR A 268 0.76 -14.14 -4.58
N LEU A 269 1.13 -13.42 -5.65
CA LEU A 269 0.60 -13.66 -7.00
C LEU A 269 0.89 -15.09 -7.48
N GLU A 270 2.11 -15.60 -7.27
CA GLU A 270 2.44 -17.00 -7.60
C GLU A 270 1.60 -18.02 -6.82
N ASN A 271 1.18 -17.70 -5.59
CA ASN A 271 0.33 -18.60 -4.81
C ASN A 271 -1.14 -18.47 -5.21
N LEU A 272 -1.57 -17.28 -5.63
CA LEU A 272 -2.89 -17.02 -6.18
C LEU A 272 -3.09 -17.74 -7.53
N GLU A 273 -2.09 -17.69 -8.41
CA GLU A 273 -2.08 -18.41 -9.69
C GLU A 273 -2.21 -19.93 -9.49
N LYS A 274 -1.49 -20.52 -8.53
CA LYS A 274 -1.54 -21.96 -8.22
C LYS A 274 -2.91 -22.45 -7.78
N VAL A 275 -3.75 -21.55 -7.26
CA VAL A 275 -5.13 -21.87 -6.85
C VAL A 275 -6.14 -21.34 -7.85
N ASN A 276 -5.72 -21.14 -9.12
CA ASN A 276 -6.56 -20.66 -10.21
C ASN A 276 -7.30 -19.35 -9.86
N PHE A 277 -6.56 -18.41 -9.28
CA PHE A 277 -7.06 -17.09 -8.90
C PHE A 277 -8.24 -17.10 -7.91
N ASP A 278 -8.43 -18.20 -7.17
CA ASP A 278 -9.32 -18.25 -6.01
C ASP A 278 -8.66 -17.55 -4.80
N PRO A 279 -9.12 -16.35 -4.40
CA PRO A 279 -8.52 -15.64 -3.26
C PRO A 279 -8.77 -16.35 -1.93
N PHE A 280 -9.78 -17.21 -1.81
CA PHE A 280 -10.13 -17.94 -0.57
C PHE A 280 -9.20 -19.13 -0.32
N ALA A 281 -8.55 -19.64 -1.35
CA ALA A 281 -7.66 -20.80 -1.27
C ALA A 281 -6.18 -20.43 -1.04
N VAL A 282 -5.83 -19.14 -1.08
CA VAL A 282 -4.43 -18.69 -0.97
C VAL A 282 -3.87 -18.95 0.42
N LYS A 283 -2.81 -19.76 0.50
CA LYS A 283 -2.08 -20.00 1.76
C LYS A 283 -1.05 -18.89 1.97
N SER A 284 -1.26 -18.09 3.00
CA SER A 284 -0.31 -17.07 3.45
C SER A 284 0.71 -17.67 4.41
N GLY A 285 1.81 -18.19 3.88
CA GLY A 285 2.94 -18.60 4.73
C GLY A 285 3.84 -19.68 4.16
N GLY A 286 4.96 -19.87 4.84
CA GLY A 286 5.95 -20.88 4.52
C GLY A 286 7.37 -20.34 4.64
N TRP A 287 8.32 -21.24 4.89
CA TRP A 287 9.75 -20.92 5.02
C TRP A 287 10.36 -20.33 3.73
N ARG A 288 9.70 -20.53 2.58
CA ARG A 288 10.15 -20.07 1.26
C ARG A 288 10.18 -18.54 1.15
N LEU A 289 9.24 -17.82 1.78
CA LEU A 289 9.17 -16.36 1.67
C LEU A 289 10.38 -15.68 2.37
N PRO A 290 10.70 -15.99 3.65
CA PRO A 290 11.91 -15.46 4.28
C PRO A 290 13.19 -15.79 3.50
N TRP A 291 13.29 -17.01 2.96
CA TRP A 291 14.45 -17.42 2.15
C TRP A 291 14.57 -16.62 0.85
N ARG A 292 13.45 -16.36 0.16
CA ARG A 292 13.42 -15.53 -1.05
C ARG A 292 13.77 -14.07 -0.76
N ILE A 293 13.27 -13.49 0.34
CA ILE A 293 13.64 -12.14 0.77
C ILE A 293 15.15 -12.06 1.02
N TRP A 294 15.71 -13.04 1.73
CA TRP A 294 17.16 -13.11 1.97
C TRP A 294 17.97 -13.24 0.67
N GLN A 295 17.53 -14.10 -0.26
CA GLN A 295 18.18 -14.27 -1.57
C GLN A 295 18.10 -12.99 -2.41
N SER A 296 16.94 -12.35 -2.43
CA SER A 296 16.70 -11.07 -3.12
C SER A 296 17.61 -9.98 -2.56
N LEU A 297 17.69 -9.85 -1.23
CA LEU A 297 18.58 -8.89 -0.57
C LEU A 297 20.06 -9.18 -0.85
N SER A 298 20.48 -10.45 -0.86
CA SER A 298 21.88 -10.84 -1.06
C SER A 298 22.35 -10.66 -2.50
N SER A 299 21.44 -10.78 -3.47
CA SER A 299 21.74 -10.65 -4.91
C SER A 299 21.28 -9.33 -5.52
N GLU A 300 20.55 -8.53 -4.74
CA GLU A 300 19.85 -7.32 -5.14
C GLU A 300 18.99 -7.51 -6.41
N ARG A 301 18.15 -8.54 -6.42
CA ARG A 301 17.24 -8.90 -7.53
C ARG A 301 15.80 -9.07 -7.04
N LEU A 302 14.82 -8.62 -7.82
CA LEU A 302 13.37 -8.70 -7.52
C LEU A 302 12.66 -9.83 -8.28
#